data_AF-A0A955AZG4-F1
#
_entry.id   AF-A0A955AZG4-F1
#
_cell.length_a   1.000
_cell.length_b   1.000
_cell.length_c   1.000
_cell.angle_alpha   90.00
_cell.angle_beta   90.00
_cell.angle_gamma   90.00
#
_symmetry.space_group_name_H-M   'P 1'
#
loop_
_entity.id
_entity.type
_entity.pdbx_description
1 polymer ?
#
loop_
_entity_poly.entity_id
_entity_poly.type
_entity_poly.pdbx_seq_one_letter_code
_entity_poly.pdbx_strand_id
1 'polypeptide(L)'
;MFEIMLLHPELAPQALESIGSVELSTDVGRTLYEHYFELEVAGESLDFASVIIALEESHLKNILVSLDELARAKAEHAQEDGPQRLSGLIRVFRHRETEQERREHLAALEERRLDEQEGLALLQQLIEQERDRQGIPAPTDG
;
A
#
# COMPACT_ATOMS: atom_id res chain seq x y z
N MET A 1 6.96 4.26 3.35
CA MET A 1 6.42 5.01 2.19
C MET A 1 6.96 6.43 2.20
N PHE A 2 6.55 7.27 3.15
CA PHE A 2 6.98 8.68 3.24
C PHE A 2 8.50 8.89 3.20
N GLU A 3 9.28 8.05 3.88
CA GLU A 3 10.76 8.11 3.82
C GLU A 3 11.30 7.99 2.38
N ILE A 4 10.67 7.18 1.53
CA ILE A 4 11.08 7.03 0.13
C ILE A 4 10.68 8.28 -0.65
N MET A 5 9.45 8.76 -0.46
CA MET A 5 8.93 9.96 -1.13
C MET A 5 9.74 11.22 -0.78
N LEU A 6 10.21 11.33 0.46
CA LEU A 6 11.06 12.44 0.92
C LEU A 6 12.43 12.45 0.25
N LEU A 7 13.04 11.27 0.08
CA LEU A 7 14.34 11.13 -0.59
C LEU A 7 14.22 11.21 -2.12
N HIS A 8 13.09 10.76 -2.65
CA HIS A 8 12.78 10.62 -4.06
C HIS A 8 11.38 11.18 -4.36
N PRO A 9 11.20 12.52 -4.35
CA PRO A 9 9.90 13.14 -4.61
C PRO A 9 9.29 12.74 -5.95
N GLU A 10 10.12 12.43 -6.95
CA GLU A 10 9.72 11.94 -8.26
C GLU A 10 8.97 10.59 -8.22
N LEU A 11 9.11 9.84 -7.13
CA LEU A 11 8.42 8.56 -6.92
C LEU A 11 7.11 8.71 -6.13
N ALA A 12 6.82 9.91 -5.61
CA ALA A 12 5.62 10.16 -4.83
C ALA A 12 4.31 9.92 -5.62
N PRO A 13 4.18 10.34 -6.89
CA PRO A 13 2.97 10.07 -7.67
C PRO A 13 2.68 8.56 -7.80
N GLN A 14 3.72 7.76 -8.10
CA GLN A 14 3.60 6.31 -8.21
C GLN A 14 3.19 5.67 -6.87
N ALA A 15 3.74 6.16 -5.76
CA ALA A 15 3.38 5.68 -4.43
C ALA A 15 1.91 5.98 -4.10
N LEU A 16 1.43 7.18 -4.41
CA LEU A 16 0.04 7.60 -4.17
C LEU A 16 -0.95 6.81 -5.05
N GLU A 17 -0.59 6.51 -6.30
CA GLU A 17 -1.41 5.69 -7.19
C GLU A 17 -1.52 4.23 -6.72
N SER A 18 -0.44 3.71 -6.14
CA SER A 18 -0.33 2.28 -5.82
C SER A 18 -0.72 1.93 -4.39
N ILE A 19 -0.72 2.90 -3.48
CA ILE A 19 -0.99 2.71 -2.05
C ILE A 19 -2.07 3.70 -1.65
N GLY A 20 -3.19 3.21 -1.14
CA GLY A 20 -4.31 4.04 -0.68
C GLY A 20 -4.16 4.49 0.77
N SER A 21 -4.80 5.61 1.12
CA SER A 21 -4.82 6.14 2.51
C SER A 21 -5.33 5.08 3.51
N VAL A 22 -6.34 4.29 3.15
CA VAL A 22 -6.93 3.25 4.01
C VAL A 22 -5.95 2.14 4.42
N GLU A 23 -4.87 1.95 3.67
CA GLU A 23 -3.85 0.94 3.98
C GLU A 23 -2.87 1.41 5.07
N LEU A 24 -2.83 2.71 5.36
CA LEU A 24 -2.01 3.27 6.42
C LEU A 24 -2.69 3.05 7.77
N SER A 25 -1.95 2.52 8.73
CA SER A 25 -2.50 2.11 10.03
C SER A 25 -2.76 3.25 11.00
N THR A 26 -2.07 4.38 10.86
CA THR A 26 -2.13 5.51 11.80
C THR A 26 -2.89 6.69 11.21
N ASP A 27 -3.66 7.39 12.06
CA ASP A 27 -4.36 8.63 11.65
C ASP A 27 -3.38 9.67 11.11
N VAL A 28 -2.26 9.88 11.79
CA VAL A 28 -1.18 10.79 11.36
C VAL A 28 -0.66 10.42 9.97
N GLY A 29 -0.51 9.13 9.68
CA GLY A 29 -0.07 8.67 8.36
C GLY A 29 -1.11 8.97 7.29
N ARG A 30 -2.40 8.75 7.59
CA ARG A 30 -3.52 9.07 6.69
C ARG A 30 -3.62 10.56 6.40
N THR A 31 -3.56 11.40 7.43
CA THR A 31 -3.57 12.86 7.26
C THR A 31 -2.38 13.34 6.44
N LEU A 32 -1.18 12.80 6.68
CA LEU A 32 -0.02 13.17 5.87
C LEU A 32 -0.19 12.72 4.41
N TYR A 33 -0.74 11.53 4.18
CA TYR A 33 -1.07 11.04 2.83
C TYR A 33 -2.04 11.98 2.12
N GLU A 34 -3.11 12.41 2.81
CA GLU A 34 -4.11 13.31 2.24
C GLU A 34 -3.49 14.62 1.77
N HIS A 35 -2.56 15.20 2.53
CA HIS A 35 -1.84 16.40 2.08
C HIS A 35 -0.96 16.15 0.84
N TYR A 36 -0.27 15.01 0.75
CA TYR A 36 0.47 14.64 -0.47
C TYR A 36 -0.49 14.45 -1.66
N PHE A 37 -1.63 13.83 -1.44
CA PHE A 37 -2.64 13.58 -2.46
C PHE A 37 -3.28 14.89 -2.97
N GLU A 38 -3.59 15.82 -2.06
CA GLU A 38 -4.13 17.14 -2.42
C GLU A 38 -3.15 17.93 -3.30
N LEU A 39 -1.86 17.91 -2.97
CA LEU A 39 -0.82 18.55 -3.76
C LEU A 39 -0.69 17.90 -5.15
N GLU A 40 -0.72 16.57 -5.24
CA GLU A 40 -0.64 15.85 -6.51
C GLU A 40 -1.84 16.19 -7.41
N VAL A 41 -3.06 16.19 -6.84
CA VAL A 41 -4.29 16.56 -7.57
C VAL A 41 -4.25 18.02 -8.02
N ALA A 42 -3.64 18.91 -7.24
CA ALA A 42 -3.41 20.30 -7.61
C ALA A 42 -2.30 20.49 -8.67
N GLY A 43 -1.54 19.44 -8.99
CA GLY A 43 -0.38 19.51 -9.89
C GLY A 43 0.80 20.28 -9.28
N GLU A 44 0.85 20.36 -7.96
CA GLU A 44 1.91 21.02 -7.19
C GLU A 44 3.12 20.08 -7.00
N SER A 45 4.26 20.66 -6.62
CA SER A 45 5.45 19.86 -6.29
C SER A 45 5.22 19.03 -5.02
N LEU A 46 5.71 17.78 -5.03
CA LEU A 46 5.69 16.88 -3.88
C LEU A 46 7.03 16.83 -3.13
N ASP A 47 7.92 17.80 -3.38
CA ASP A 47 9.15 17.93 -2.62
C ASP A 47 8.90 18.34 -1.16
N PHE A 48 9.92 18.13 -0.30
CA PHE A 48 9.84 18.44 1.12
C PHE A 48 9.39 19.89 1.40
N ALA A 49 9.88 20.86 0.62
CA ALA A 49 9.60 22.27 0.84
C ALA A 49 8.12 22.59 0.58
N SER A 50 7.56 22.01 -0.48
CA SER A 50 6.16 22.21 -0.87
C SER A 50 5.22 21.53 0.12
N VAL A 51 5.54 20.29 0.52
CA VAL A 51 4.76 19.53 1.50
C VAL A 51 4.78 20.21 2.86
N ILE A 52 5.93 20.64 3.38
CA ILE A 52 6.01 21.28 4.70
C ILE A 52 5.29 22.64 4.75
N ILE A 53 5.20 23.34 3.62
CA ILE A 53 4.43 24.58 3.48
C ILE A 53 2.93 24.28 3.53
N ALA A 54 2.48 23.23 2.82
CA ALA A 54 1.07 22.84 2.77
C ALA A 54 0.52 22.37 4.12
N LEU A 55 1.38 21.81 4.98
CA LEU A 55 1.00 21.48 6.35
C LEU A 55 0.68 22.76 7.14
N GLU A 56 -0.47 22.81 7.79
CA GLU A 56 -0.79 23.92 8.72
C GLU A 56 -0.36 23.57 10.16
N GLU A 57 -0.51 22.30 10.53
CA GLU A 57 -0.29 21.83 11.89
C GLU A 57 1.20 21.68 12.24
N SER A 58 1.65 22.38 13.28
CA SER A 58 3.04 22.32 13.75
C SER A 58 3.49 20.90 14.11
N HIS A 59 2.60 20.04 14.61
CA HIS A 59 2.93 18.67 14.96
C HIS A 59 3.28 17.83 13.71
N LEU A 60 2.49 17.95 12.64
CA LEU A 60 2.74 17.25 11.38
C LEU A 60 4.05 17.73 10.73
N LYS A 61 4.36 19.03 10.80
CA LYS A 61 5.64 19.57 10.33
C LYS A 61 6.82 18.93 11.05
N ASN A 62 6.74 18.82 12.37
CA ASN A 62 7.79 18.19 13.17
C ASN A 62 7.96 16.70 12.81
N ILE A 63 6.85 15.98 12.60
CA ILE A 63 6.90 14.58 12.14
C ILE A 63 7.57 14.48 10.78
N LEU A 64 7.21 15.34 9.83
CA LEU A 64 7.79 15.35 8.49
C LEU A 64 9.31 15.61 8.53
N VAL A 65 9.75 16.56 9.35
CA VAL A 65 11.18 16.85 9.58
C VAL A 65 11.89 15.61 10.14
N SER A 66 11.34 15.00 11.20
CA SER A 66 11.94 13.79 11.79
C SER A 66 11.97 12.61 10.81
N LEU A 67 10.97 12.49 9.93
CA LEU A 67 10.96 11.48 8.87
C LEU A 67 12.05 11.74 7.81
N ASP A 68 12.29 13.00 7.42
CA ASP A 68 13.36 13.35 6.48
C ASP A 68 14.74 13.01 7.06
N GLU A 69 14.98 13.37 8.32
CA GLU A 69 16.21 13.03 9.04
C GLU A 69 16.43 11.52 9.12
N LEU A 70 15.38 10.77 9.51
CA LEU A 70 15.43 9.32 9.59
C LEU A 70 15.64 8.67 8.22
N ALA A 71 15.00 9.21 7.18
CA ALA A 71 15.15 8.71 5.82
C ALA A 71 16.59 8.88 5.33
N ARG A 72 17.20 10.06 5.53
CA ARG A 72 18.60 10.33 5.17
C ARG A 72 19.55 9.39 5.92
N ALA A 73 19.37 9.22 7.23
CA ALA A 73 20.19 8.31 8.02
C ALA A 73 20.09 6.85 7.53
N LYS A 74 18.89 6.40 7.14
CA LYS A 74 18.70 5.06 6.55
C LYS A 74 19.30 4.92 5.16
N ALA A 75 19.29 5.99 4.36
CA ALA A 75 19.80 5.98 3.00
C ALA A 75 21.30 5.69 2.94
N GLU A 76 22.07 6.14 3.93
CA GLU A 76 23.51 5.88 4.03
C GLU A 76 23.87 4.38 4.09
N HIS A 77 22.92 3.54 4.52
CA HIS A 77 23.10 2.11 4.68
C HIS A 77 22.21 1.27 3.74
N ALA A 78 21.47 1.92 2.83
CA ALA A 78 20.58 1.24 1.93
C ALA A 78 21.36 0.49 0.83
N GLN A 79 21.06 -0.79 0.63
CA GLN A 79 21.62 -1.60 -0.46
C GLN A 79 20.84 -1.45 -1.77
N GLU A 80 19.55 -1.10 -1.66
CA GLU A 80 18.62 -0.92 -2.77
C GLU A 80 18.39 0.57 -3.04
N ASP A 81 18.15 0.92 -4.31
CA ASP A 81 17.80 2.28 -4.71
C ASP A 81 16.33 2.64 -4.42
N GLY A 82 15.97 3.91 -4.57
CA GLY A 82 14.62 4.42 -4.33
C GLY A 82 13.52 3.62 -5.06
N PRO A 83 13.60 3.44 -6.39
CA PRO A 83 12.63 2.66 -7.15
C PRO A 83 12.49 1.20 -6.69
N GLN A 84 13.60 0.52 -6.39
CA GLN A 84 13.57 -0.86 -5.88
C GLN A 84 12.86 -0.94 -4.54
N ARG A 85 13.18 -0.02 -3.62
CA ARG A 85 12.54 0.07 -2.31
C ARG A 85 11.04 0.35 -2.41
N LEU A 86 10.64 1.22 -3.34
CA LEU A 86 9.21 1.50 -3.57
C LEU A 86 8.49 0.27 -4.13
N SER A 87 9.07 -0.40 -5.12
CA SER A 87 8.50 -1.63 -5.70
C SER A 87 8.33 -2.73 -4.64
N GLY A 88 9.34 -2.92 -3.78
CA GLY A 88 9.27 -3.84 -2.65
C GLY A 88 8.15 -3.45 -1.67
N LEU A 89 8.01 -2.16 -1.38
CA LEU A 89 6.96 -1.66 -0.49
C LEU A 89 5.55 -1.86 -1.06
N ILE A 90 5.32 -1.55 -2.33
CA ILE A 90 4.03 -1.77 -3.01
C ILE A 90 3.65 -3.26 -2.95
N ARG A 91 4.62 -4.16 -3.15
CA ARG A 91 4.37 -5.61 -3.02
C ARG A 91 3.92 -6.01 -1.62
N VAL A 92 4.49 -5.40 -0.57
CA VAL A 92 4.07 -5.65 0.81
C VAL A 92 2.64 -5.20 1.06
N PHE A 93 2.25 -4.03 0.54
CA PHE A 93 0.88 -3.51 0.66
C PHE A 93 -0.13 -4.42 -0.05
N ARG A 94 0.11 -4.72 -1.34
CA ARG A 94 -0.75 -5.65 -2.10
C ARG A 94 -0.88 -7.02 -1.44
N HIS A 95 0.20 -7.57 -0.91
CA HIS A 95 0.13 -8.85 -0.20
C HIS A 95 -0.77 -8.78 1.05
N ARG A 96 -0.72 -7.67 1.79
CA ARG A 96 -1.59 -7.47 2.96
C ARG A 96 -3.06 -7.33 2.58
N GLU A 97 -3.34 -6.60 1.49
CA GLU A 97 -4.68 -6.45 0.93
C GLU A 97 -5.27 -7.81 0.53
N THR A 98 -4.54 -8.59 -0.28
CA THR A 98 -4.97 -9.94 -0.68
C THR A 98 -5.20 -10.87 0.52
N GLU A 99 -4.34 -10.83 1.53
CA GLU A 99 -4.54 -11.63 2.75
C GLU A 99 -5.74 -11.16 3.59
N GLN A 100 -6.07 -9.87 3.55
CA GLN A 100 -7.27 -9.33 4.22
C GLN A 100 -8.54 -9.78 3.48
N GLU A 101 -8.59 -9.62 2.16
CA GLU A 101 -9.71 -10.10 1.33
C GLU A 101 -9.93 -11.61 1.52
N ARG A 102 -8.85 -12.40 1.54
CA ARG A 102 -8.94 -13.85 1.79
C ARG A 102 -9.57 -14.16 3.15
N ARG A 103 -9.20 -13.43 4.21
CA ARG A 103 -9.80 -13.61 5.54
C ARG A 103 -11.28 -13.25 5.55
N GLU A 104 -11.67 -12.18 4.87
CA GLU A 104 -13.06 -11.75 4.77
C GLU A 104 -13.92 -12.76 4.00
N HIS A 105 -13.41 -13.28 2.88
CA HIS A 105 -14.07 -14.35 2.13
C HIS A 105 -14.25 -15.64 2.94
N LEU A 106 -13.23 -16.05 3.70
CA LEU A 106 -13.32 -17.21 4.59
C LEU A 106 -14.36 -16.99 5.70
N ALA A 107 -14.39 -15.80 6.32
CA ALA A 107 -15.40 -15.46 7.32
C ALA A 107 -16.82 -15.46 6.74
N ALA A 108 -17.02 -14.93 5.53
CA ALA A 108 -18.33 -14.93 4.86
C ALA A 108 -18.84 -16.35 4.55
N LEU A 109 -17.93 -17.27 4.19
CA LEU A 109 -18.26 -18.70 4.03
C LEU A 109 -18.65 -19.35 5.37
N GLU A 110 -17.91 -19.08 6.44
CA GLU A 110 -18.19 -19.61 7.78
C GLU A 110 -19.52 -19.11 8.35
N GLU A 111 -19.89 -17.85 8.07
CA GLU A 111 -21.13 -17.22 8.55
C GLU A 111 -22.40 -17.66 7.79
N ARG A 112 -22.30 -18.52 6.76
CA ARG A 112 -23.44 -19.01 5.93
C ARG A 112 -24.38 -17.89 5.46
N ARG A 113 -23.81 -16.77 5.00
CA ARG A 113 -24.54 -15.65 4.37
C ARG A 113 -24.45 -15.61 2.85
N LEU A 114 -23.94 -16.69 2.24
CA LEU A 114 -23.89 -16.83 0.79
C LEU A 114 -25.06 -17.70 0.35
N ASP A 115 -25.71 -17.31 -0.75
CA ASP A 115 -26.59 -18.25 -1.42
C ASP A 115 -25.78 -19.49 -1.86
N GLU A 116 -26.45 -20.62 -2.06
CA GLU A 116 -25.80 -21.90 -2.37
C GLU A 116 -24.92 -21.84 -3.64
N GLN A 117 -25.20 -20.91 -4.56
CA GLN A 117 -24.46 -20.68 -5.80
C GLN A 117 -23.23 -19.78 -5.58
N GLU A 118 -23.35 -18.74 -4.76
CA GLU A 118 -22.24 -17.85 -4.37
C GLU A 118 -21.18 -18.61 -3.55
N GLY A 119 -21.62 -19.48 -2.63
CA GLY A 119 -20.73 -20.33 -1.85
C GLY A 119 -19.96 -21.33 -2.72
N LEU A 120 -20.59 -21.86 -3.77
CA LEU A 120 -19.95 -22.78 -4.71
C LEU A 120 -18.91 -22.07 -5.58
N ALA A 121 -19.24 -20.87 -6.08
CA ALA A 121 -18.33 -20.06 -6.89
C ALA A 121 -17.08 -19.64 -6.11
N LEU A 122 -17.25 -19.22 -4.86
CA LEU A 122 -16.14 -18.83 -3.99
C LEU A 122 -15.24 -20.02 -3.63
N LEU A 123 -15.83 -21.20 -3.35
CA LEU A 123 -15.06 -22.42 -3.12
C LEU A 123 -14.23 -22.82 -4.35
N GLN A 124 -14.78 -22.70 -5.56
CA GLN A 124 -14.06 -22.94 -6.80
C GLN A 124 -12.88 -21.98 -6.97
N GLN A 125 -13.08 -20.69 -6.69
CA GLN A 125 -12.01 -19.69 -6.74
C GLN A 125 -10.86 -20.00 -5.78
N LEU A 126 -11.17 -20.42 -4.54
CA LEU A 126 -10.16 -20.79 -3.56
C LEU A 126 -9.36 -22.04 -3.98
N ILE A 127 -10.02 -23.01 -4.62
CA ILE A 127 -9.36 -24.22 -5.16
C ILE A 127 -8.42 -23.85 -6.31
N GLU A 128 -8.84 -22.98 -7.22
CA GLU A 128 -8.01 -22.50 -8.33
C GLU A 128 -6.76 -21.76 -7.81
N GLN A 129 -6.94 -20.86 -6.84
CA GLN A 129 -5.84 -20.11 -6.23
C GLN A 129 -4.80 -21.01 -5.54
N GLU A 130 -5.23 -22.05 -4.82
CA GLU A 130 -4.31 -23.01 -4.20
C GLU A 130 -3.63 -23.93 -5.23
N ARG A 131 -4.30 -24.25 -6.34
CA ARG A 131 -3.67 -24.98 -7.45
C ARG A 131 -2.58 -24.17 -8.12
N ASP A 132 -2.83 -22.90 -8.42
CA ASP A 132 -1.84 -21.98 -8.99
C ASP A 132 -0.64 -21.83 -8.05
N ARG A 133 -0.90 -21.71 -6.75
CA ARG A 133 0.14 -21.62 -5.72
C ARG A 133 1.00 -22.88 -5.65
N GLN A 134 0.42 -24.06 -5.85
CA GLN A 134 1.10 -25.35 -5.79
C GLN A 134 1.63 -25.83 -7.15
N GLY A 135 1.41 -25.06 -8.23
CA GLY A 135 1.79 -25.44 -9.59
C GLY A 135 1.07 -26.69 -10.11
N ILE A 136 -0.14 -26.96 -9.62
CA ILE A 136 -0.93 -28.13 -9.99
C ILE A 136 -1.77 -27.78 -11.22
N PRO A 137 -1.53 -28.39 -12.39
CA PRO A 137 -2.32 -28.11 -13.58
C PRO A 137 -3.78 -28.55 -13.39
N ALA A 138 -4.71 -27.81 -13.99
CA ALA A 138 -6.13 -28.14 -13.98
C ALA A 138 -6.38 -29.56 -14.52
N PRO A 139 -7.38 -30.28 -14.01
CA PRO A 139 -7.76 -31.57 -14.57
C PRO A 139 -8.08 -31.40 -16.06
N THR A 140 -7.33 -32.07 -16.94
CA THR A 140 -7.77 -32.28 -18.31
C THR A 140 -8.94 -33.25 -18.24
N ASP A 141 -10.16 -32.72 -18.27
CA ASP A 141 -11.38 -33.51 -18.38
C ASP A 141 -11.32 -34.36 -19.65
N GLY A 142 -11.56 -35.66 -19.48
CA GLY A 142 -11.80 -36.65 -20.54
C GLY A 142 -13.27 -37.00 -20.64
#